data_AF-A0A2B7XG06-F1
#
_entry.id   AF-A0A2B7XG06-F1
#
_cell.length_a   1.000
_cell.length_b   1.000
_cell.length_c   1.000
_cell.angle_alpha   90.00
_cell.angle_beta   90.00
_cell.angle_gamma   90.00
#
_symmetry.space_group_name_H-M   'P 1'
#
loop_
_entity.id
_entity.type
_entity.pdbx_description
1 polymer ?
#
loop_
_entity_poly.entity_id
_entity_poly.type
_entity_poly.pdbx_seq_one_letter_code
_entity_poly.pdbx_strand_id
1 'polypeptide(L)'
;MLCLLNGNRIYQRVNNQAAIDRNYRASGASYRPFRDSELANRHTSQINSNTVSAEEFPWKSTQEGGPNAYVFPATQAEQNSQGGTIGGAYSHNDINYGDFFRITFTGSPFGPYCSALFSKNPDNSICGKKTSTLFGTQGVNVANFAYQVVKSGALPYAFMHVAGPNKGKITKRLEGVEVQPEESAEQ
;
A
#
# COMPACT_ATOMS: atom_id res chain seq x y z
N MET A 1 -0.96 3.34 -4.68
CA MET A 1 -0.07 4.33 -4.05
C MET A 1 0.63 5.27 -5.04
N LEU A 2 0.97 4.85 -6.27
CA LEU A 2 1.54 5.75 -7.31
C LEU A 2 0.74 7.01 -7.63
N CYS A 3 -0.59 6.96 -7.53
CA CYS A 3 -1.45 8.14 -7.59
C CYS A 3 -1.05 9.27 -6.63
N LEU A 4 -0.50 8.92 -5.46
CA LEU A 4 -0.06 9.88 -4.44
C LEU A 4 1.33 10.46 -4.74
N LEU A 5 2.10 9.78 -5.58
CA LEU A 5 3.47 10.15 -5.95
C LEU A 5 3.54 10.70 -7.38
N ASN A 6 2.42 11.19 -7.91
CA ASN A 6 2.31 11.74 -9.27
C ASN A 6 2.85 10.79 -10.36
N GLY A 7 2.73 9.48 -10.14
CA GLY A 7 3.24 8.47 -11.06
C GLY A 7 4.77 8.35 -11.09
N ASN A 8 5.51 8.82 -10.07
CA ASN A 8 6.95 8.62 -9.98
C ASN A 8 7.31 7.13 -10.00
N ARG A 9 8.28 6.76 -10.83
CA ARG A 9 8.76 5.38 -11.00
C ARG A 9 10.25 5.22 -10.78
N ILE A 10 10.95 6.28 -10.43
CA ILE A 10 12.40 6.24 -10.20
C ILE A 10 12.62 6.30 -8.70
N TYR A 11 13.38 5.33 -8.20
CA TYR A 11 13.68 5.15 -6.79
C TYR A 11 15.15 4.77 -6.63
N GLN A 12 15.72 5.05 -5.47
CA GLN A 12 17.06 4.60 -5.12
C GLN A 12 16.96 3.47 -4.10
N ARG A 13 17.69 2.36 -4.30
CA ARG A 13 17.80 1.32 -3.27
C ARG A 13 18.55 1.90 -2.08
N VAL A 14 18.15 1.55 -0.85
CA VAL A 14 18.82 2.04 0.35
C VAL A 14 20.32 1.71 0.36
N ASN A 15 21.11 2.35 1.23
CA ASN A 15 22.57 2.13 1.26
C ASN A 15 23.01 0.87 2.01
N ASN A 16 22.13 0.24 2.81
CA ASN A 16 22.45 -0.98 3.57
C ASN A 16 21.21 -1.60 4.22
N GLN A 17 21.37 -2.81 4.78
CA GLN A 17 20.33 -3.52 5.52
C GLN A 17 19.78 -2.74 6.71
N ALA A 18 20.63 -2.05 7.47
CA ALA A 18 20.18 -1.28 8.63
C ALA A 18 19.22 -0.14 8.24
N ALA A 19 19.36 0.42 7.02
CA ALA A 19 18.41 1.38 6.49
C ALA A 19 17.04 0.76 6.19
N ILE A 20 17.00 -0.49 5.72
CA ILE A 20 15.74 -1.24 5.53
C ILE A 20 14.98 -1.36 6.85
N ASP A 21 15.67 -1.75 7.92
CA ASP A 21 15.04 -1.94 9.23
C ASP A 21 14.56 -0.60 9.83
N ARG A 22 15.34 0.48 9.62
CA ARG A 22 14.90 1.83 9.99
C ARG A 22 13.66 2.24 9.22
N ASN A 23 13.62 2.02 7.91
CA ASN A 23 12.46 2.35 7.08
C ASN A 23 11.22 1.57 7.51
N TYR A 24 11.35 0.26 7.76
CA TYR A 24 10.23 -0.58 8.22
C TYR A 24 9.61 -0.11 9.54
N ARG A 25 10.43 0.44 10.44
CA ARG A 25 9.94 1.05 11.69
C ARG A 25 9.35 2.44 11.46
N ALA A 26 10.00 3.23 10.60
CA ALA A 26 9.64 4.61 10.36
C ALA A 26 8.34 4.79 9.56
N SER A 27 8.01 3.85 8.66
CA SER A 27 6.72 3.79 7.96
C SER A 27 5.55 3.37 8.86
N GLY A 28 5.89 2.79 10.02
CA GLY A 28 4.93 2.21 10.95
C GLY A 28 4.50 0.78 10.61
N ALA A 29 5.00 0.17 9.53
CA ALA A 29 4.65 -1.20 9.17
C ALA A 29 5.05 -2.22 10.27
N SER A 30 6.15 -1.97 11.00
CA SER A 30 6.55 -2.79 12.15
C SER A 30 5.55 -2.82 13.31
N TYR A 31 4.64 -1.85 13.41
CA TYR A 31 3.57 -1.82 14.41
C TYR A 31 2.36 -2.66 14.01
N ARG A 32 2.42 -3.34 12.85
CA ARG A 32 1.41 -4.29 12.36
C ARG A 32 0.00 -3.67 12.36
N PRO A 33 -0.17 -2.51 11.71
CA PRO A 33 -1.35 -1.67 11.91
C PRO A 33 -2.66 -2.29 11.41
N PHE A 34 -2.61 -3.36 10.62
CA PHE A 34 -3.80 -4.02 10.09
C PHE A 34 -4.14 -5.33 10.79
N ARG A 35 -3.50 -5.67 11.92
CA ARG A 35 -3.95 -6.79 12.75
C ARG A 35 -5.20 -6.40 13.53
N ASP A 36 -6.11 -7.35 13.73
CA ASP A 36 -7.39 -7.14 14.42
C ASP A 36 -7.22 -6.44 15.77
N SER A 37 -6.23 -6.88 16.57
CA SER A 37 -5.91 -6.31 17.87
C SER A 37 -5.41 -4.86 17.83
N GLU A 38 -4.94 -4.39 16.67
CA GLU A 38 -4.32 -3.07 16.50
C GLU A 38 -5.26 -2.06 15.82
N LEU A 39 -6.31 -2.50 15.11
CA LEU A 39 -7.16 -1.61 14.31
C LEU A 39 -7.72 -0.42 15.10
N ALA A 40 -8.11 -0.64 16.36
CA ALA A 40 -8.57 0.42 17.25
C ALA A 40 -7.47 1.42 17.60
N ASN A 41 -6.34 0.92 18.07
CA ASN A 41 -5.23 1.74 18.54
C ASN A 41 -4.53 2.51 17.40
N ARG A 42 -4.58 1.97 16.18
CA ARG A 42 -3.90 2.52 15.01
C ARG A 42 -4.82 3.34 14.12
N HIS A 43 -6.13 3.33 14.36
CA HIS A 43 -7.13 4.02 13.54
C HIS A 43 -7.10 3.62 12.07
N THR A 44 -6.90 2.33 11.83
CA THR A 44 -6.81 1.71 10.50
C THR A 44 -8.00 0.79 10.26
N SER A 45 -8.08 0.27 9.04
CA SER A 45 -9.09 -0.72 8.66
C SER A 45 -8.50 -1.70 7.66
N GLN A 46 -8.98 -2.93 7.72
CA GLN A 46 -8.71 -3.97 6.75
C GLN A 46 -9.70 -3.88 5.57
N ILE A 47 -9.32 -4.41 4.42
CA ILE A 47 -10.26 -4.65 3.31
C ILE A 47 -11.15 -5.85 3.64
N ASN A 48 -10.55 -6.90 4.18
CA ASN A 48 -11.21 -8.06 4.78
C ASN A 48 -10.30 -8.67 5.87
N SER A 49 -10.82 -9.65 6.62
CA SER A 49 -10.11 -10.28 7.74
C SER A 49 -8.76 -10.90 7.39
N ASN A 50 -8.46 -11.18 6.12
CA ASN A 50 -7.19 -11.73 5.67
C ASN A 50 -6.13 -10.66 5.37
N THR A 51 -6.52 -9.38 5.29
CA THR A 51 -5.62 -8.26 4.91
C THR A 51 -4.87 -7.65 6.09
N VAL A 52 -4.19 -8.52 6.85
CA VAL A 52 -3.55 -8.21 8.15
C VAL A 52 -2.14 -7.62 8.05
N SER A 53 -1.57 -7.54 6.86
CA SER A 53 -0.17 -7.11 6.63
C SER A 53 -0.12 -5.69 6.07
N ALA A 54 0.97 -4.98 6.36
CA ALA A 54 1.17 -3.61 5.89
C ALA A 54 2.07 -3.57 4.67
N GLU A 55 1.47 -3.43 3.50
CA GLU A 55 2.17 -3.20 2.24
C GLU A 55 2.65 -1.74 2.19
N GLU A 56 3.93 -1.53 1.88
CA GLU A 56 4.59 -0.22 1.95
C GLU A 56 4.94 0.30 0.55
N PHE A 57 4.61 1.56 0.26
CA PHE A 57 5.12 2.23 -0.94
C PHE A 57 5.37 3.74 -0.72
N PRO A 58 6.57 4.26 -1.02
CA PRO A 58 7.75 3.53 -1.52
C PRO A 58 8.25 2.47 -0.51
N TRP A 59 8.81 1.37 -1.03
CA TRP A 59 9.14 0.21 -0.21
C TRP A 59 10.22 0.51 0.82
N LYS A 60 10.26 -0.25 1.92
CA LYS A 60 11.33 -0.13 2.94
C LYS A 60 12.75 -0.31 2.36
N SER A 61 12.89 -0.98 1.22
CA SER A 61 14.16 -1.17 0.50
C SER A 61 14.60 0.04 -0.31
N THR A 62 13.81 1.13 -0.38
CA THR A 62 14.17 2.37 -1.11
C THR A 62 14.46 3.53 -0.18
N GLN A 63 15.26 4.50 -0.65
CA GLN A 63 15.58 5.73 0.08
C GLN A 63 14.35 6.60 0.34
N GLU A 64 13.39 6.57 -0.58
CA GLU A 64 12.13 7.31 -0.51
C GLU A 64 11.10 6.66 0.44
N GLY A 65 11.36 5.45 0.90
CA GLY A 65 10.53 4.74 1.87
C GLY A 65 10.63 5.30 3.28
N GLY A 66 10.24 4.50 4.27
CA GLY A 66 10.31 4.90 5.67
C GLY A 66 9.26 5.94 6.05
N PRO A 67 9.61 7.10 6.64
CA PRO A 67 8.63 8.07 7.15
C PRO A 67 7.62 8.58 6.09
N ASN A 68 8.02 8.58 4.83
CA ASN A 68 7.21 9.06 3.71
C ASN A 68 6.43 7.93 3.01
N ALA A 69 6.62 6.68 3.44
CA ALA A 69 5.91 5.56 2.87
C ALA A 69 4.43 5.61 3.23
N TYR A 70 3.60 5.31 2.25
CA TYR A 70 2.20 4.98 2.47
C TYR A 70 2.10 3.50 2.83
N VAL A 71 1.17 3.17 3.71
CA VAL A 71 0.83 1.79 4.06
C VAL A 71 -0.58 1.45 3.64
N PHE A 72 -0.77 0.20 3.22
CA PHE A 72 -2.03 -0.33 2.73
C PHE A 72 -2.24 -1.76 3.27
N PRO A 73 -3.48 -2.16 3.64
CA PRO A 73 -3.76 -3.51 4.09
C PRO A 73 -3.63 -4.52 2.95
N ALA A 74 -2.82 -5.54 3.15
CA ALA A 74 -2.60 -6.63 2.20
C ALA A 74 -2.62 -7.99 2.90
N THR A 75 -2.81 -9.06 2.13
CA THR A 75 -2.64 -10.41 2.67
C THR A 75 -1.15 -10.71 2.86
N GLN A 76 -0.83 -11.58 3.82
CA GLN A 76 0.56 -11.99 4.05
C GLN A 76 1.16 -12.71 2.83
N ALA A 77 0.35 -13.48 2.11
CA ALA A 77 0.78 -14.21 0.91
C ALA A 77 1.21 -13.25 -0.21
N GLU A 78 0.40 -12.22 -0.48
CA GLU A 78 0.72 -11.19 -1.48
C GLU A 78 1.97 -10.41 -1.10
N GLN A 79 2.11 -10.03 0.18
CA GLN A 79 3.28 -9.31 0.64
C GLN A 79 4.58 -10.14 0.55
N ASN A 80 4.51 -11.44 0.81
CA ASN A 80 5.65 -12.35 0.64
C ASN A 80 6.01 -12.53 -0.84
N SER A 81 5.00 -12.74 -1.69
CA SER A 81 5.17 -12.89 -3.15
C SER A 81 5.81 -11.64 -3.76
N GLN A 82 5.32 -10.46 -3.39
CA GLN A 82 5.86 -9.20 -3.87
C GLN A 82 7.28 -8.97 -3.36
N GLY A 83 7.56 -9.25 -2.08
CA GLY A 83 8.91 -9.13 -1.52
C GLY A 83 9.92 -10.05 -2.22
N GLY A 84 9.53 -11.29 -2.53
CA GLY A 84 10.34 -12.22 -3.32
C GLY A 84 10.58 -11.71 -4.74
N THR A 85 9.55 -11.18 -5.40
CA THR A 85 9.65 -10.62 -6.75
C THR A 85 10.59 -9.41 -6.81
N ILE A 86 10.45 -8.47 -5.86
CA ILE A 86 11.30 -7.27 -5.79
C ILE A 86 12.75 -7.65 -5.46
N GLY A 87 12.96 -8.54 -4.49
CA GLY A 87 14.28 -9.05 -4.13
C GLY A 87 14.97 -9.75 -5.30
N GLY A 88 14.23 -10.61 -6.01
CA GLY A 88 14.69 -11.27 -7.22
C GLY A 88 15.02 -10.28 -8.34
N ALA A 89 14.19 -9.25 -8.53
CA ALA A 89 14.44 -8.21 -9.53
C ALA A 89 15.71 -7.41 -9.23
N TYR A 90 16.01 -7.11 -7.97
CA TYR A 90 17.27 -6.47 -7.60
C TYR A 90 18.48 -7.33 -7.98
N SER A 91 18.46 -8.61 -7.62
CA SER A 91 19.55 -9.53 -7.94
C SER A 91 19.68 -9.77 -9.45
N HIS A 92 18.58 -9.89 -10.17
CA HIS A 92 18.58 -10.18 -11.61
C HIS A 92 19.08 -9.01 -12.46
N ASN A 93 18.90 -7.77 -12.01
CA ASN A 93 19.28 -6.56 -12.73
C ASN A 93 20.51 -5.87 -12.11
N ASP A 94 21.26 -6.57 -11.25
CA ASP A 94 22.46 -6.04 -10.57
C ASP A 94 22.23 -4.70 -9.85
N ILE A 95 21.04 -4.49 -9.28
CA ILE A 95 20.69 -3.27 -8.54
C ILE A 95 21.26 -3.39 -7.12
N ASN A 96 22.40 -2.77 -6.87
CA ASN A 96 23.07 -2.77 -5.58
C ASN A 96 22.50 -1.71 -4.64
N TYR A 97 22.96 -1.73 -3.39
CA TYR A 97 22.66 -0.67 -2.43
C TYR A 97 23.17 0.68 -2.95
N GLY A 98 22.32 1.70 -2.89
CA GLY A 98 22.61 3.03 -3.42
C GLY A 98 22.32 3.20 -4.91
N ASP A 99 21.99 2.13 -5.66
CA ASP A 99 21.69 2.26 -7.08
C ASP A 99 20.29 2.83 -7.32
N PHE A 100 20.19 3.67 -8.35
CA PHE A 100 18.90 4.12 -8.87
C PHE A 100 18.32 3.07 -9.80
N PHE A 101 17.02 2.86 -9.69
CA PHE A 101 16.27 1.97 -10.56
C PHE A 101 14.93 2.57 -10.94
N ARG A 102 14.42 2.16 -12.10
CA ARG A 102 13.07 2.50 -12.55
C ARG A 102 12.18 1.28 -12.45
N ILE A 103 11.03 1.43 -11.80
CA ILE A 103 10.02 0.38 -11.78
C ILE A 103 9.20 0.38 -13.08
N THR A 104 9.07 -0.80 -13.65
CA THR A 104 8.18 -1.10 -14.77
C THR A 104 7.40 -2.36 -14.41
N PHE A 105 6.17 -2.46 -14.88
CA PHE A 105 5.45 -3.72 -14.84
C PHE A 105 5.52 -4.39 -16.21
N THR A 106 5.74 -5.69 -16.23
CA THR A 106 5.72 -6.56 -17.42
C THR A 106 4.64 -7.65 -17.25
N GLY A 107 3.97 -8.04 -18.33
CA GLY A 107 2.89 -9.05 -18.33
C GLY A 107 1.48 -8.48 -18.55
N SER A 108 0.83 -8.86 -19.64
CA SER A 108 -0.55 -8.45 -19.95
C SER A 108 -1.55 -9.54 -19.50
N PRO A 109 -2.78 -9.19 -19.06
CA PRO A 109 -3.33 -7.83 -18.93
C PRO A 109 -3.10 -7.21 -17.55
N PHE A 110 -2.70 -5.94 -17.54
CA PHE A 110 -2.65 -5.13 -16.33
C PHE A 110 -4.04 -4.56 -15.99
N GLY A 111 -4.39 -4.56 -14.70
CA GLY A 111 -5.57 -3.87 -14.21
C GLY A 111 -5.56 -2.37 -14.57
N PRO A 112 -6.72 -1.69 -14.55
CA PRO A 112 -6.88 -0.34 -15.08
C PRO A 112 -5.94 0.70 -14.45
N TYR A 113 -5.61 0.55 -13.16
CA TYR A 113 -4.64 1.40 -12.47
C TYR A 113 -3.22 1.23 -13.00
N CYS A 114 -2.77 -0.01 -13.17
CA CYS A 114 -1.42 -0.28 -13.68
C CYS A 114 -1.30 0.19 -15.13
N SER A 115 -2.30 -0.11 -15.98
CA SER A 115 -2.33 0.37 -17.37
C SER A 115 -2.25 1.90 -17.47
N ALA A 116 -3.00 2.63 -16.66
CA ALA A 116 -3.00 4.09 -16.65
C ALA A 116 -1.71 4.68 -16.06
N LEU A 117 -1.25 4.16 -14.92
CA LEU A 117 -0.12 4.73 -14.16
C LEU A 117 1.25 4.25 -14.64
N PHE A 118 1.33 3.22 -15.50
CA PHE A 118 2.57 2.72 -16.10
C PHE A 118 2.75 3.03 -17.59
N SER A 119 1.79 3.72 -18.22
CA SER A 119 1.92 4.22 -19.59
C SER A 119 3.10 5.21 -19.74
N LYS A 120 3.48 5.58 -20.97
CA LYS A 120 4.54 6.58 -21.22
C LYS A 120 4.22 7.93 -20.53
N ASN A 121 2.95 8.32 -20.55
CA ASN A 121 2.42 9.52 -19.89
C ASN A 121 1.41 9.07 -18.82
N PRO A 122 1.82 8.96 -17.54
CA PRO A 122 0.93 8.46 -16.49
C PRO A 122 -0.40 9.22 -16.46
N ASP A 123 -1.50 8.49 -16.55
CA ASP A 123 -2.85 9.06 -16.45
C ASP A 123 -3.31 9.03 -14.99
N ASN A 124 -3.16 10.17 -14.31
CA ASN A 124 -3.60 10.34 -12.93
C ASN A 124 -5.12 10.57 -12.79
N SER A 125 -5.86 10.72 -13.90
CA SER A 125 -7.31 10.93 -13.84
C SER A 125 -8.08 9.72 -13.27
N ILE A 126 -7.43 8.55 -13.29
CA ILE A 126 -7.90 7.26 -12.74
C ILE A 126 -7.94 7.24 -11.20
N CYS A 127 -7.19 8.14 -10.55
CA CYS A 127 -6.93 8.09 -9.12
C CYS A 127 -8.19 8.40 -8.28
N GLY A 128 -8.54 7.49 -7.37
CA GLY A 128 -9.63 7.65 -6.40
C GLY A 128 -11.06 7.44 -6.95
N LYS A 129 -11.21 7.17 -8.26
CA LYS A 129 -12.53 7.14 -8.93
C LYS A 129 -13.12 5.74 -9.14
N LYS A 130 -12.36 4.67 -8.92
CA LYS A 130 -12.78 3.31 -9.25
C LYS A 130 -12.82 2.41 -8.03
N THR A 131 -13.86 1.60 -7.96
CA THR A 131 -13.89 0.39 -7.14
C THR A 131 -13.34 -0.77 -7.96
N SER A 132 -12.79 -1.78 -7.29
CA SER A 132 -12.25 -2.98 -7.93
C SER A 132 -12.38 -4.16 -6.98
N THR A 133 -12.26 -5.38 -7.51
CA THR A 133 -12.11 -6.57 -6.67
C THR A 133 -10.66 -6.68 -6.22
N LEU A 134 -10.42 -6.70 -4.92
CA LEU A 134 -9.10 -6.87 -4.32
C LEU A 134 -9.17 -7.90 -3.20
N PHE A 135 -8.23 -8.86 -3.24
CA PHE A 135 -8.14 -9.93 -2.23
C PHE A 135 -9.46 -10.69 -2.01
N GLY A 136 -10.23 -10.89 -3.09
CA GLY A 136 -11.56 -11.53 -3.04
C GLY A 136 -12.71 -10.62 -2.61
N THR A 137 -12.44 -9.38 -2.21
CA THR A 137 -13.47 -8.40 -1.82
C THR A 137 -13.83 -7.51 -3.01
N GLN A 138 -15.11 -7.50 -3.39
CA GLN A 138 -15.63 -6.62 -4.44
C GLN A 138 -15.85 -5.19 -3.93
N GLY A 139 -15.97 -4.23 -4.85
CA GLY A 139 -16.36 -2.86 -4.48
C GLY A 139 -15.29 -2.06 -3.73
N VAL A 140 -14.03 -2.52 -3.70
CA VAL A 140 -12.96 -1.88 -2.94
C VAL A 140 -12.48 -0.62 -3.64
N ASN A 141 -12.66 0.55 -3.00
CA ASN A 141 -11.94 1.75 -3.39
C ASN A 141 -10.62 1.84 -2.61
N VAL A 142 -9.50 1.61 -3.31
CA VAL A 142 -8.13 1.62 -2.77
C VAL A 142 -7.80 2.92 -2.02
N ALA A 143 -8.36 4.06 -2.45
CA ALA A 143 -8.11 5.35 -1.81
C ALA A 143 -8.59 5.39 -0.35
N ASN A 144 -9.57 4.56 0.03
CA ASN A 144 -10.09 4.50 1.39
C ASN A 144 -9.20 3.70 2.35
N PHE A 145 -8.14 3.06 1.85
CA PHE A 145 -7.28 2.17 2.60
C PHE A 145 -5.79 2.55 2.50
N ALA A 146 -5.50 3.77 2.01
CA ALA A 146 -4.14 4.30 1.98
C ALA A 146 -3.91 5.18 3.21
N TYR A 147 -2.89 4.84 3.99
CA TYR A 147 -2.56 5.52 5.23
C TYR A 147 -1.10 5.96 5.27
N GLN A 148 -0.78 6.90 6.16
CA GLN A 148 0.57 7.23 6.56
C GLN A 148 0.64 7.31 8.08
N VAL A 149 1.73 6.82 8.67
CA VAL A 149 1.93 6.93 10.11
C VAL A 149 2.11 8.39 10.51
N VAL A 150 1.45 8.79 11.59
CA VAL A 150 1.56 10.10 12.21
C VAL A 150 1.97 9.92 13.66
N LYS A 151 2.88 10.79 14.13
CA LYS A 151 3.28 10.86 15.53
C LYS A 151 2.62 12.09 16.13
N SER A 152 1.74 11.89 17.10
CA SER A 152 1.19 12.98 17.91
C SER A 152 1.54 12.76 19.38
N GLY A 153 1.53 13.84 20.17
CA GLY A 153 1.76 13.74 21.61
C GLY A 153 0.69 12.92 22.36
N ALA A 154 -0.49 12.75 21.77
CA ALA A 154 -1.61 12.00 22.36
C ALA A 154 -1.66 10.53 21.91
N LEU A 155 -1.19 10.23 20.69
CA LEU A 155 -1.22 8.88 20.12
C LEU A 155 0.12 8.60 19.40
N PRO A 156 1.04 7.84 20.04
CA PRO A 156 2.24 7.41 19.37
C PRO A 156 1.86 6.40 18.27
N TYR A 157 2.18 6.75 17.01
CA TYR A 157 2.04 5.90 15.82
C TYR A 157 0.58 5.58 15.42
N ALA A 158 -0.29 6.59 15.44
CA ALA A 158 -1.58 6.52 14.76
C ALA A 158 -1.39 6.61 13.23
N PHE A 159 -2.43 6.27 12.47
CA PHE A 159 -2.39 6.31 11.01
C PHE A 159 -3.45 7.28 10.47
N MET A 160 -3.01 8.17 9.59
CA MET A 160 -3.86 9.16 8.94
C MET A 160 -4.18 8.70 7.52
N HIS A 161 -5.44 8.84 7.11
CA HIS A 161 -5.83 8.61 5.71
C HIS A 161 -5.14 9.64 4.80
N VAL A 162 -4.50 9.18 3.73
CA VAL A 162 -3.82 10.07 2.77
C VAL A 162 -4.63 10.29 1.48
N ALA A 163 -5.73 9.55 1.31
CA ALA A 163 -6.61 9.64 0.16
C ALA A 163 -8.07 9.40 0.55
N GLY A 164 -8.97 9.51 -0.44
CA GLY A 164 -10.40 9.26 -0.28
C GLY A 164 -11.12 10.32 0.57
N PRO A 165 -12.40 10.08 0.93
CA PRO A 165 -13.24 11.02 1.68
C PRO A 165 -12.72 11.33 3.09
N ASN A 166 -11.86 10.48 3.64
CA ASN A 166 -11.28 10.65 4.97
C ASN A 166 -9.88 11.27 4.96
N LYS A 167 -9.37 11.72 3.81
CA LYS A 167 -8.04 12.32 3.70
C LYS A 167 -7.80 13.36 4.80
N GLY A 168 -6.67 13.24 5.51
CA GLY A 168 -6.28 14.12 6.60
C GLY A 168 -6.86 13.76 7.97
N LYS A 169 -7.66 12.70 8.08
CA LYS A 169 -8.29 12.28 9.34
C LYS A 169 -7.60 11.05 9.93
N ILE A 170 -7.56 11.00 11.27
CA ILE A 170 -7.16 9.82 12.07
C ILE A 170 -8.45 9.17 12.59
N THR A 171 -9.06 8.35 11.76
CA THR A 171 -10.31 7.66 12.10
C THR A 171 -10.28 6.27 11.49
N LYS A 172 -10.93 5.29 12.14
CA LYS A 172 -11.36 4.09 11.43
C LYS A 172 -12.22 4.51 10.23
N ARG A 173 -12.21 3.72 9.16
CA ARG A 173 -13.14 3.95 8.03
C ARG A 173 -14.56 4.00 8.61
N LEU A 174 -15.35 5.00 8.19
CA LEU A 174 -16.80 4.98 8.43
C LEU A 174 -17.34 3.71 7.77
N GLU A 175 -17.79 2.76 8.58
CA GLU A 175 -18.55 1.60 8.10
C GLU A 175 -19.72 2.13 7.27
N GLY A 176 -19.76 1.73 6.01
CA GLY A 176 -20.67 2.35 5.04
C GLY A 176 -20.39 1.89 3.62
N VAL A 177 -20.22 0.59 3.43
CA VAL A 177 -20.63 -0.15 2.22
C VAL A 177 -20.98 -1.55 2.72
N GLU A 178 -22.26 -1.84 2.81
CA GLU A 178 -22.76 -3.21 2.99
C GLU A 178 -22.18 -4.07 1.86
N VAL A 179 -21.43 -5.11 2.24
CA VAL A 179 -21.25 -6.25 1.36
C VAL A 179 -22.60 -6.94 1.37
N GLN A 180 -23.40 -6.78 0.31
CA GLN A 180 -24.56 -7.64 0.14
C GLN A 180 -24.05 -9.08 0.03
N PRO A 181 -24.46 -10.00 0.92
CA PRO A 181 -24.20 -11.42 0.71
C PRO A 181 -24.90 -11.85 -0.58
N GLU A 182 -24.23 -12.66 -1.40
CA GLU A 182 -24.87 -13.30 -2.55
C GLU A 182 -26.13 -14.04 -2.08
N GLU A 183 -27.29 -13.60 -2.58
CA GLU A 183 -28.52 -14.35 -2.48
C GLU A 183 -28.35 -15.62 -3.30
N SER A 184 -28.48 -16.76 -2.63
CA SER A 184 -28.47 -18.09 -3.22
C SER A 184 -29.52 -18.18 -4.32
N ALA A 185 -29.08 -18.31 -5.57
CA ALA A 185 -29.94 -18.73 -6.67
C ALA A 185 -30.19 -20.24 -6.57
N GLU A 186 -31.20 -20.64 -5.78
CA GLU A 186 -31.93 -21.88 -6.01
C GLU A 186 -33.15 -21.56 -6.88
N GLN A 187 -33.10 -21.93 -8.16
CA GLN A 187 -34.24 -22.40 -8.96
C GLN A 187 -33.76 -23.45 -9.95
#